data_AF-A0A1E7FBF2-F1
#
_entry.id   AF-A0A1E7FBF2-F1
#
_cell.length_a   1.000
_cell.length_b   1.000
_cell.length_c   1.000
_cell.angle_alpha   90.00
_cell.angle_beta   90.00
_cell.angle_gamma   90.00
#
_symmetry.space_group_name_H-M   'P 1'
#
loop_
_entity.id
_entity.type
_entity.pdbx_description
1 polymer ?
#
loop_
_entity_poly.entity_id
_entity_poly.type
_entity_poly.pdbx_seq_one_letter_code
_entity_poly.pdbx_strand_id
1 'polypeptide(L)'
;MRETRIGVVIQERLSILFDDTTKDPICKVVGSIYVKPTKRNIDSFCLTVRDKRSHVEHWDEKNSRCRNITAGVPHLALDPGDQVFKISLTKNRGEHHQQDLGLEVPVASYTCIPRLRPMPMQRRMY
;
A
#
# COMPACT_ATOMS: atom_id res chain seq x y z
N MET A 1 -10.07 28.43 10.96
CA MET A 1 -9.74 27.76 9.68
C MET A 1 -10.31 26.34 9.72
N ARG A 2 -10.96 25.84 8.65
CA ARG A 2 -11.46 24.45 8.63
C ARG A 2 -10.32 23.52 8.23
N GLU A 3 -9.87 22.64 9.12
CA GLU A 3 -8.83 21.63 8.88
C GLU A 3 -9.11 20.78 7.64
N THR A 4 -8.09 20.52 6.84
CA THR A 4 -8.18 19.60 5.70
C THR A 4 -7.78 18.20 6.16
N ARG A 5 -8.65 17.22 5.96
CA ARG A 5 -8.43 15.83 6.40
C ARG A 5 -8.29 14.92 5.19
N ILE A 6 -7.32 14.01 5.25
CA ILE A 6 -7.12 12.95 4.26
C ILE A 6 -7.27 11.64 5.02
N GLY A 7 -8.20 10.79 4.60
CA GLY A 7 -8.25 9.42 5.08
C GLY A 7 -7.21 8.60 4.34
N VAL A 8 -6.43 7.80 5.05
CA VAL A 8 -5.56 6.78 4.47
C VAL A 8 -6.06 5.44 5.00
N VAL A 9 -6.33 4.51 4.09
CA VAL A 9 -6.82 3.16 4.42
C VAL A 9 -5.78 2.17 3.90
N ILE A 10 -5.35 1.28 4.77
CA ILE A 10 -4.45 0.17 4.42
C ILE A 10 -5.25 -1.12 4.58
N GLN A 11 -5.34 -1.90 3.52
CA GLN A 11 -5.98 -3.21 3.53
C GLN A 11 -4.93 -4.27 3.21
N GLU A 12 -4.68 -5.18 4.16
CA GLU A 12 -3.77 -6.28 3.97
C GLU A 12 -4.53 -7.60 3.81
N ARG A 13 -4.13 -8.40 2.83
CA ARG A 13 -4.63 -9.75 2.61
C ARG A 13 -3.48 -10.73 2.69
N LEU A 14 -3.58 -11.68 3.63
CA LEU A 14 -2.72 -12.86 3.68
C LEU A 14 -3.31 -13.96 2.79
N SER A 15 -2.49 -14.48 1.88
CA SER A 15 -2.79 -15.65 1.07
C SER A 15 -1.76 -16.74 1.37
N ILE A 16 -2.25 -17.95 1.63
CA ILE A 16 -1.44 -19.14 1.86
C ILE A 16 -1.79 -20.13 0.75
N LEU A 17 -0.78 -20.54 -0.01
CA LEU A 17 -0.90 -21.57 -1.04
C LEU A 17 -0.13 -22.80 -0.55
N PHE A 18 -0.85 -23.90 -0.41
CA PHE A 18 -0.24 -25.22 -0.22
C PHE A 18 -0.11 -25.85 -1.59
N ASP A 19 1.12 -26.15 -1.99
CA ASP A 19 1.40 -26.92 -3.18
C ASP A 19 1.87 -28.31 -2.73
N ASP A 20 1.12 -29.33 -3.15
CA ASP A 20 1.37 -30.73 -2.80
C ASP A 20 2.72 -31.22 -3.35
N THR A 21 3.31 -30.52 -4.33
CA THR A 21 4.58 -30.89 -4.95
C THR A 21 5.80 -30.32 -4.24
N THR A 22 5.72 -29.09 -3.70
CA THR A 22 6.88 -28.38 -3.14
C THR A 22 7.07 -28.55 -1.63
N LYS A 23 6.11 -29.17 -0.91
CA LYS A 23 6.07 -29.40 0.55
C LYS A 23 6.16 -28.15 1.44
N ASP A 24 6.67 -27.03 0.93
CA ASP A 24 6.75 -25.75 1.61
C ASP A 24 5.59 -24.83 1.17
N PRO A 25 4.74 -24.38 2.10
CA PRO A 25 3.64 -23.50 1.77
C PRO A 25 4.15 -22.11 1.36
N ILE A 26 3.64 -21.58 0.27
CA ILE A 26 3.94 -20.22 -0.18
C ILE A 26 3.00 -19.26 0.56
N CYS A 27 3.57 -18.37 1.34
CA CYS A 27 2.83 -17.35 2.08
C CYS A 27 3.13 -15.97 1.51
N LYS A 28 2.08 -15.26 1.09
CA LYS A 28 2.19 -13.92 0.51
C LYS A 28 1.21 -12.98 1.20
N VAL A 29 1.70 -11.84 1.69
CA VAL A 29 0.84 -10.73 2.11
C VAL A 29 0.84 -9.69 1.02
N VAL A 30 -0.34 -9.31 0.56
CA VAL A 30 -0.54 -8.18 -0.36
C VAL A 30 -1.26 -7.08 0.40
N GLY A 31 -0.60 -5.95 0.57
CA GLY A 31 -1.18 -4.74 1.12
C GLY A 31 -1.59 -3.77 0.02
N SER A 32 -2.73 -3.13 0.17
CA SER A 32 -3.24 -2.09 -0.72
C SER A 32 -3.45 -0.81 0.08
N ILE A 33 -2.95 0.31 -0.44
CA ILE A 33 -3.09 1.64 0.14
C ILE A 33 -4.12 2.42 -0.68
N TYR A 34 -5.12 2.93 0.02
CA TYR A 34 -6.15 3.80 -0.53
C TYR A 34 -6.14 5.15 0.18
N VAL A 35 -6.52 6.18 -0.56
CA VAL A 35 -6.66 7.55 -0.05
C VAL A 35 -8.11 7.99 -0.23
N LYS A 36 -8.65 8.66 0.79
CA LYS A 36 -10.03 9.14 0.83
C LYS A 36 -10.00 10.65 1.07
N PRO A 37 -10.02 11.48 0.02
CA PRO A 37 -10.06 12.92 0.17
C PRO A 37 -11.40 13.34 0.76
N THR A 38 -11.35 14.14 1.84
CA THR A 38 -12.57 14.66 2.49
C THR A 38 -12.96 16.06 2.03
N LYS A 39 -12.08 16.74 1.27
CA LYS A 39 -12.30 18.09 0.74
C LYS A 39 -11.76 18.25 -0.67
N ARG A 40 -12.35 19.20 -1.40
CA ARG A 40 -12.06 19.54 -2.81
C ARG A 40 -10.72 20.22 -3.06
N ASN A 41 -10.04 20.74 -2.03
CA ASN A 41 -8.94 21.70 -2.21
C ASN A 41 -7.54 21.10 -2.03
N ILE A 42 -7.36 19.78 -2.19
CA ILE A 42 -6.03 19.17 -2.24
C ILE A 42 -5.87 18.48 -3.58
N ASP A 43 -4.87 18.94 -4.34
CA ASP A 43 -4.51 18.33 -5.61
C ASP A 43 -3.45 17.24 -5.45
N SER A 44 -2.54 17.40 -4.48
CA SER A 44 -1.51 16.41 -4.18
C SER A 44 -0.97 16.54 -2.76
N PHE A 45 -0.39 15.46 -2.24
CA PHE A 45 0.31 15.43 -0.96
C PHE A 45 1.40 14.35 -0.97
N CYS A 46 2.26 14.34 0.04
CA CYS A 46 3.26 13.28 0.23
C CYS A 46 2.82 12.34 1.35
N LEU A 47 3.01 11.04 1.14
CA LEU A 47 2.80 10.00 2.14
C LEU A 47 4.13 9.29 2.41
N THR A 48 4.63 9.41 3.64
CA THR A 48 5.77 8.61 4.09
C THR A 48 5.25 7.31 4.68
N VAL A 49 5.68 6.19 4.11
CA VAL A 49 5.37 4.84 4.60
C VAL A 49 6.63 4.23 5.17
N ARG A 50 6.56 3.82 6.44
CA ARG A 50 7.69 3.28 7.19
C ARG A 50 7.61 1.77 7.31
N ASP A 51 8.53 1.08 6.65
CA ASP A 51 8.72 -0.35 6.83
C ASP A 51 9.75 -0.62 7.94
N LYS A 52 9.29 -0.59 9.20
CA LYS A 52 10.16 -0.79 10.38
C LYS A 52 10.90 -2.13 10.40
N ARG A 53 10.42 -3.13 9.66
CA ARG A 53 10.96 -4.49 9.72
C ARG A 53 11.62 -4.94 8.42
N SER A 54 11.64 -4.08 7.40
CA SER A 54 12.16 -4.37 6.07
C SER A 54 11.52 -5.64 5.48
N HIS A 55 10.20 -5.77 5.60
CA HIS A 55 9.43 -6.92 5.12
C HIS A 55 8.80 -6.69 3.75
N VAL A 56 8.71 -5.45 3.29
CA VAL A 56 8.20 -5.11 1.96
C VAL A 56 9.28 -5.42 0.92
N GLU A 57 9.00 -6.37 0.03
CA GLU A 57 9.90 -6.71 -1.08
C GLU A 57 9.64 -5.87 -2.32
N HIS A 58 8.37 -5.54 -2.57
CA HIS A 58 7.96 -4.93 -3.82
C HIS A 58 6.83 -3.93 -3.60
N TRP A 59 6.93 -2.80 -4.32
CA TRP A 59 5.92 -1.76 -4.40
C TRP A 59 5.37 -1.70 -5.83
N ASP A 60 4.04 -1.78 -5.97
CA ASP A 60 3.30 -1.55 -7.22
C ASP A 60 2.60 -0.19 -7.14
N GLU A 61 3.21 0.81 -7.77
CA GLU A 61 2.67 2.18 -7.85
C GLU A 61 1.51 2.24 -8.86
N LYS A 62 0.36 2.81 -8.47
CA LYS A 62 -0.70 3.07 -9.44
C LYS A 62 -0.33 4.26 -10.32
N ASN A 63 0.10 3.94 -11.55
CA ASN A 63 0.43 4.88 -12.61
C ASN A 63 -0.58 6.05 -12.65
N SER A 64 -0.05 7.28 -12.74
CA SER A 64 -0.74 8.59 -12.68
C SER A 64 -1.22 9.09 -11.31
N ARG A 65 -1.37 8.24 -10.28
CA ARG A 65 -1.87 8.66 -8.95
C ARG A 65 -0.81 8.59 -7.85
N CYS A 66 0.20 7.74 -8.00
CA CYS A 66 1.27 7.57 -7.03
C CYS A 66 2.61 7.56 -7.74
N ARG A 67 3.61 8.19 -7.12
CA ARG A 67 5.00 8.11 -7.55
C ARG A 67 5.93 8.01 -6.36
N ASN A 68 6.83 7.04 -6.33
CA ASN A 68 7.91 7.01 -5.36
C ASN A 68 8.92 8.15 -5.65
N ILE A 69 9.12 9.00 -4.66
CA ILE A 69 10.03 10.15 -4.70
C ILE A 69 11.12 10.07 -3.63
N THR A 70 11.30 8.92 -2.96
CA THR A 70 12.26 8.72 -1.86
C THR A 70 13.66 9.23 -2.22
N ALA A 71 14.14 8.93 -3.43
CA ALA A 71 15.46 9.36 -3.90
C ALA A 71 15.66 10.88 -3.98
N GLY A 72 14.56 11.65 -4.09
CA GLY A 72 14.59 13.12 -4.13
C GLY A 72 14.37 13.79 -2.77
N VAL A 73 14.14 13.01 -1.71
CA VAL A 73 13.90 13.54 -0.36
C VAL A 73 15.22 13.51 0.43
N PRO A 74 15.61 14.60 1.12
CA PRO A 74 16.86 14.63 1.88
C PRO A 74 16.94 13.49 2.90
N HIS A 75 18.05 12.73 2.89
CA HIS A 75 18.24 11.57 3.78
C HIS A 75 18.13 11.92 5.28
N LEU A 76 18.50 13.14 5.67
CA LEU A 76 18.39 13.62 7.06
C LEU A 76 16.93 13.69 7.56
N ALA A 77 15.95 13.61 6.66
CA ALA A 77 14.53 13.67 6.98
C ALA A 77 13.85 12.28 7.02
N LEU A 78 14.58 11.19 6.76
CA LEU A 78 14.00 9.85 6.61
C LEU A 78 14.74 8.82 7.49
N ASP A 79 13.96 7.94 8.11
CA ASP A 79 14.52 6.77 8.78
C ASP A 79 14.87 5.68 7.74
N PRO A 80 15.83 4.79 8.03
CA PRO A 80 16.12 3.65 7.15
C PRO A 80 14.86 2.82 6.86
N GLY A 81 14.55 2.62 5.58
CA GLY A 81 13.37 1.88 5.13
C GLY A 81 12.12 2.74 4.93
N ASP A 82 12.16 4.05 5.20
CA ASP A 82 11.09 4.96 4.81
C ASP A 82 11.00 5.07 3.28
N GLN A 83 9.77 4.98 2.77
CA GLN A 83 9.43 5.26 1.38
C GLN A 83 8.53 6.48 1.33
N VAL A 84 8.83 7.44 0.46
CA VAL A 84 8.03 8.66 0.28
C VAL A 84 7.34 8.61 -1.05
N PHE A 85 6.00 8.66 -1.01
CA PHE A 85 5.16 8.66 -2.20
C PHE A 85 4.51 10.01 -2.40
N LYS A 86 4.65 10.57 -3.60
CA LYS A 86 3.83 11.70 -4.05
C LYS A 86 2.50 11.17 -4.55
N ILE A 87 1.42 11.56 -3.90
CA ILE A 87 0.06 11.19 -4.26
C ILE A 87 -0.61 12.34 -5.00
N SER A 88 -1.13 12.05 -6.19
CA SER A 88 -1.93 12.96 -7.00
C SER A 88 -3.41 12.59 -6.88
N LEU A 89 -4.22 13.58 -6.52
CA LEU A 89 -5.68 13.47 -6.42
C LEU A 89 -6.40 14.06 -7.64
N THR A 90 -5.68 14.73 -8.54
CA THR A 90 -6.23 15.28 -9.78
C THR A 90 -6.46 14.17 -10.81
N LYS A 91 -7.67 14.07 -11.37
CA LYS A 91 -7.96 13.14 -12.49
C LYS A 91 -7.17 13.55 -13.74
N ASN A 92 -6.71 12.58 -14.53
CA ASN A 92 -6.13 12.84 -15.85
C ASN A 92 -7.16 13.57 -16.73
N ARG A 93 -6.71 14.57 -17.49
CA ARG A 93 -7.56 15.33 -18.44
C ARG A 93 -8.17 14.35 -19.46
N GLY A 94 -9.45 14.02 -19.32
CA GLY A 94 -10.18 13.13 -20.23
C GLY A 94 -11.39 12.44 -19.60
N GLU A 95 -11.40 12.24 -18.28
CA GLU A 95 -12.53 11.63 -17.56
C GLU A 95 -13.46 12.72 -17.02
N HIS A 96 -14.44 13.14 -17.83
CA HIS A 96 -15.66 13.72 -17.28
C HIS A 96 -16.35 12.62 -16.46
N HIS A 97 -16.60 12.85 -15.17
CA HIS A 97 -17.69 12.34 -14.31
C HIS A 97 -17.25 12.49 -12.83
N GLN A 98 -18.16 13.04 -12.01
CA GLN A 98 -18.20 13.26 -10.55
C GLN A 98 -16.89 13.20 -9.73
N GLN A 99 -16.70 14.19 -8.86
CA GLN A 99 -15.63 14.22 -7.87
C GLN A 99 -15.75 13.02 -6.91
N ASP A 100 -14.69 12.22 -6.79
CA ASP A 100 -14.60 11.02 -5.93
C ASP A 100 -14.49 11.40 -4.43
N LEU A 101 -15.15 12.47 -3.99
CA LEU A 101 -15.18 12.88 -2.59
C LEU A 101 -15.83 11.79 -1.76
N GLY A 102 -15.10 11.32 -0.76
CA GLY A 102 -15.58 10.25 0.12
C GLY A 102 -15.45 8.83 -0.45
N LEU A 103 -14.92 8.65 -1.66
CA LEU A 103 -14.56 7.33 -2.20
C LEU A 103 -13.09 6.99 -1.90
N GLU A 104 -12.81 5.70 -1.75
CA GLU A 104 -11.45 5.18 -1.59
C GLU A 104 -10.78 5.09 -2.95
N VAL A 105 -9.68 5.83 -3.12
CA VAL A 105 -8.87 5.84 -4.33
C VAL A 105 -7.64 4.99 -4.11
N PRO A 106 -7.43 3.90 -4.89
CA PRO A 106 -6.20 3.11 -4.79
C PRO A 106 -5.00 3.91 -5.27
N VAL A 107 -3.89 3.87 -4.53
CA VAL A 107 -2.66 4.60 -4.88
C VAL A 107 -1.44 3.70 -5.01
N ALA A 108 -1.31 2.68 -4.17
CA ALA A 108 -0.18 1.76 -4.22
C ALA A 108 -0.60 0.40 -3.68
N SER A 109 0.07 -0.64 -4.14
CA SER A 109 0.05 -1.95 -3.49
C SER A 109 1.48 -2.34 -3.11
N TYR A 110 1.64 -3.21 -2.13
CA TYR A 110 2.92 -3.76 -1.75
C TYR A 110 2.80 -5.24 -1.44
N THR A 111 3.89 -5.96 -1.64
CA THR A 111 4.01 -7.36 -1.22
C THR A 111 4.99 -7.44 -0.06
N CYS A 112 4.56 -8.07 1.04
CA CYS A 112 5.42 -8.40 2.17
C CYS A 112 5.70 -9.90 2.24
N ILE A 113 6.89 -10.26 2.73
CA ILE A 113 7.17 -11.62 3.20
C ILE A 113 6.58 -11.76 4.60
N PRO A 114 5.54 -12.58 4.81
CA PRO A 114 5.09 -12.87 6.16
C PRO A 114 6.09 -13.75 6.88
N ARG A 115 6.29 -13.50 8.18
CA ARG A 115 7.02 -14.44 9.08
C ARG A 115 6.13 -15.60 9.55
N LEU A 116 5.09 -15.93 8.80
CA LEU A 116 4.14 -16.97 9.13
C LEU A 116 4.53 -18.26 8.39
N ARG A 117 4.54 -19.38 9.12
CA ARG A 117 4.72 -20.72 8.56
C ARG A 117 3.48 -21.55 8.87
N PRO A 118 2.54 -21.68 7.94
CA PRO A 118 1.38 -22.51 8.16
C PRO A 118 1.81 -23.96 8.26
N MET A 119 1.28 -24.65 9.26
CA MET A 119 1.57 -26.07 9.49
C MET A 119 0.36 -26.89 9.04
N PRO A 120 0.51 -27.82 8.09
CA PRO A 120 -0.57 -28.73 7.74
C PRO A 120 -0.85 -29.67 8.93
N MET A 121 -2.12 -29.78 9.33
CA MET A 121 -2.52 -30.77 10.33
C MET A 121 -2.49 -32.17 9.70
N GLN A 122 -1.64 -33.06 10.20
CA GLN A 122 -1.68 -34.47 9.80
C GLN A 122 -2.96 -35.11 10.35
N ARG A 123 -3.74 -35.76 9.48
CA ARG A 123 -5.02 -36.43 9.81
C ARG A 123 -4.93 -37.58 10.84
N ARG A 124 -3.77 -37.83 11.48
CA ARG A 124 -3.53 -38.99 12.37
C ARG A 124 -3.39 -38.65 13.87
N MET A 125 -3.95 -37.53 14.32
CA MET A 125 -3.95 -37.17 15.75
C MET A 125 -5.35 -36.87 16.31
N TYR A 126 -6.38 -37.57 15.83
CA TYR A 126 -7.65 -37.78 16.49
C TYR A 126 -8.16 -39.18 16.21
#